data_AF-A0A7K3NNC3-F1
#
_entry.id   AF-A0A7K3NNC3-F1
#
_cell.length_a   1.000
_cell.length_b   1.000
_cell.length_c   1.000
_cell.angle_alpha   90.00
_cell.angle_beta   90.00
_cell.angle_gamma   90.00
#
_symmetry.space_group_name_H-M   'P 1'
#
loop_
_entity.id
_entity.type
_entity.pdbx_description
1 polymer ?
#
loop_
_entity_poly.entity_id
_entity_poly.type
_entity_poly.pdbx_seq_one_letter_code
_entity_poly.pdbx_strand_id
1 'polypeptide(L)'
;MGRVVAVLALLWMVHAQPVWAASGYWTITGHQFGPVAAMDTAQAEALTGKRLFIDTETIEFDDVSCAIVPTLTDHDAAAYFGDNYRVTPQALGHMAPKVFVIETGCSIPGLSSLILLDDGRMCFSRDGVFFFLGEELE
;
A
#
# COMPACT_ATOMS: atom_id res chain seq x y z
N MET A 1 -33.21 -44.75 -24.94
CA MET A 1 -32.40 -44.62 -23.72
C MET A 1 -31.28 -43.63 -23.98
N GLY A 2 -31.52 -42.34 -23.77
CA GLY A 2 -30.53 -41.27 -23.96
C GLY A 2 -29.91 -40.88 -22.63
N ARG A 3 -28.59 -41.04 -22.48
CA ARG A 3 -27.85 -40.57 -21.31
C ARG A 3 -27.50 -39.10 -21.55
N VAL A 4 -28.14 -38.22 -20.79
CA VAL A 4 -27.73 -36.82 -20.63
C VAL A 4 -26.50 -36.82 -19.72
N VAL A 5 -25.33 -36.50 -20.27
CA VAL A 5 -24.13 -36.24 -19.48
C VAL A 5 -24.17 -34.77 -19.08
N ALA A 6 -24.51 -34.52 -17.82
CA ALA A 6 -24.39 -33.20 -17.21
C ALA A 6 -22.90 -32.92 -16.97
N VAL A 7 -22.31 -32.04 -17.77
CA VAL A 7 -20.99 -31.49 -17.51
C VAL A 7 -21.18 -30.41 -16.43
N LEU A 8 -20.87 -30.78 -15.19
CA LEU A 8 -20.72 -29.82 -14.09
C LEU A 8 -19.51 -28.93 -14.40
N ALA A 9 -19.79 -27.72 -14.87
CA ALA A 9 -18.80 -26.65 -14.89
C ALA A 9 -18.48 -26.26 -13.43
N LEU A 10 -17.33 -26.70 -12.93
CA LEU A 10 -16.74 -26.10 -11.74
C LEU A 10 -16.41 -24.64 -12.09
N LEU A 11 -17.15 -23.69 -11.52
CA LEU A 11 -16.70 -22.31 -11.45
C LEU A 11 -15.50 -22.26 -10.50
N TRP A 12 -14.32 -22.07 -11.08
CA TRP A 12 -13.14 -21.68 -10.31
C TRP A 12 -13.37 -20.23 -9.88
N MET A 13 -13.74 -20.03 -8.62
CA MET A 13 -13.64 -18.72 -7.98
C MET A 13 -12.15 -18.38 -7.87
N VAL A 14 -11.62 -17.74 -8.90
CA VAL A 14 -10.37 -16.99 -8.79
C VAL A 14 -10.63 -15.90 -7.78
N HIS A 15 -10.21 -16.13 -6.53
CA HIS A 15 -10.09 -15.04 -5.56
C HIS A 15 -8.99 -14.16 -6.14
N ALA A 16 -9.37 -13.07 -6.81
CA ALA A 16 -8.45 -11.99 -7.10
C ALA A 16 -7.88 -11.58 -5.74
N GLN A 17 -6.65 -12.00 -5.46
CA GLN A 17 -5.96 -11.53 -4.28
C GLN A 17 -5.92 -10.00 -4.40
N PRO A 18 -6.25 -9.26 -3.33
CA PRO A 18 -6.22 -7.82 -3.42
C PRO A 18 -4.80 -7.40 -3.84
N VAL A 19 -4.67 -6.33 -4.62
CA VAL A 19 -3.40 -5.91 -5.24
C VAL A 19 -2.24 -5.81 -4.24
N TRP A 20 -2.51 -5.51 -2.97
CA TRP A 20 -1.51 -5.48 -1.91
C TRP A 20 -1.01 -6.86 -1.44
N ALA A 21 -1.73 -7.93 -1.76
CA ALA A 21 -1.35 -9.32 -1.49
C ALA A 21 -0.59 -9.96 -2.66
N ALA A 22 -0.35 -9.22 -3.74
CA ALA A 22 0.60 -9.63 -4.76
C ALA A 22 2.02 -9.43 -4.22
N SER A 23 2.75 -10.53 -4.07
CA SER A 23 4.18 -10.50 -3.76
C SER A 23 4.92 -9.86 -4.92
N GLY A 24 5.78 -8.88 -4.64
CA GLY A 24 6.51 -8.20 -5.70
C GLY A 24 7.41 -7.07 -5.23
N TYR A 25 8.18 -6.55 -6.19
CA TYR A 25 8.99 -5.36 -6.00
C TYR A 25 8.19 -4.10 -6.29
N TRP A 26 8.34 -3.14 -5.39
CA TRP A 26 7.74 -1.81 -5.49
C TRP A 26 8.84 -0.77 -5.49
N THR A 27 8.70 0.24 -6.34
CA THR A 27 9.63 1.37 -6.39
C THR A 27 8.97 2.61 -5.80
N ILE A 28 9.72 3.38 -5.01
CA ILE A 28 9.28 4.70 -4.55
C ILE A 28 9.32 5.66 -5.75
N THR A 29 8.16 5.97 -6.31
CA THR A 29 8.01 6.75 -7.55
C THR A 29 7.98 8.26 -7.32
N GLY A 30 7.73 8.68 -6.07
CA GLY A 30 7.72 10.09 -5.71
C GLY A 30 7.37 10.27 -4.24
N HIS A 31 7.34 11.53 -3.82
CA HIS A 31 7.02 11.90 -2.45
C HIS A 31 6.22 13.19 -2.36
N GLN A 32 5.55 13.40 -1.23
CA GLN A 32 4.80 14.61 -0.94
C GLN A 32 4.91 14.98 0.55
N PHE A 33 5.27 16.23 0.80
CA PHE A 33 5.38 16.77 2.15
C PHE A 33 4.01 17.01 2.77
N GLY A 34 3.81 16.47 3.97
CA GLY A 34 2.73 16.88 4.86
C GLY A 34 3.06 18.19 5.59
N PRO A 35 2.07 18.81 6.26
CA PRO A 35 2.22 20.09 6.94
C PRO A 35 3.13 20.03 8.18
N VAL A 36 3.42 18.82 8.68
CA VAL A 36 4.24 18.58 9.87
C VAL A 36 5.46 17.71 9.55
N ALA A 37 5.94 17.73 8.30
CA ALA A 37 7.11 16.98 7.89
C ALA A 37 8.35 17.38 8.71
N ALA A 38 9.01 16.38 9.28
CA ALA A 38 10.29 16.52 9.98
C ALA A 38 11.47 16.16 9.07
N MET A 39 11.24 15.39 8.02
CA MET A 39 12.20 15.06 6.98
C MET A 39 12.40 16.25 6.03
N ASP A 40 13.64 16.51 5.61
CA ASP A 40 13.96 17.53 4.61
C ASP A 40 13.88 17.00 3.16
N THR A 41 14.05 17.91 2.20
CA THR A 41 14.01 17.56 0.77
C THR A 41 15.11 16.59 0.36
N ALA A 42 16.35 16.77 0.83
CA ALA A 42 17.46 15.90 0.43
C ALA A 42 17.26 14.47 0.96
N GLN A 43 16.72 14.33 2.17
CA GLN A 43 16.36 13.05 2.77
C GLN A 43 15.22 12.36 2.00
N ALA A 44 14.17 13.09 1.62
CA ALA A 44 13.06 12.51 0.85
C ALA A 44 13.47 12.11 -0.57
N GLU A 45 14.30 12.93 -1.23
CA GLU A 45 14.87 12.62 -2.54
C GLU A 45 15.75 11.37 -2.49
N ALA A 46 16.51 11.17 -1.41
CA ALA A 46 17.35 9.98 -1.25
C ALA A 46 16.56 8.66 -1.17
N LEU A 47 15.26 8.70 -0.80
CA LEU A 47 14.39 7.53 -0.82
C LEU A 47 13.72 7.33 -2.18
N THR A 48 13.60 8.37 -3.00
CA THR A 48 12.96 8.25 -4.32
C THR A 48 13.80 7.37 -5.24
N GLY A 49 13.15 6.44 -5.94
CA GLY A 49 13.79 5.43 -6.78
C GLY A 49 14.32 4.20 -6.02
N LYS A 50 14.28 4.19 -4.68
CA LYS A 50 14.57 2.97 -3.93
C LYS A 50 13.48 1.92 -4.12
N ARG A 51 13.89 0.66 -4.03
CA ARG A 51 13.02 -0.51 -4.14
C ARG A 51 12.75 -1.08 -2.75
N LEU A 52 11.54 -1.57 -2.55
CA LEU A 52 11.17 -2.45 -1.45
C LEU A 52 10.54 -3.72 -2.01
N PHE A 53 10.73 -4.83 -1.32
CA PHE A 53 10.01 -6.06 -1.58
C PHE A 53 8.89 -6.19 -0.55
N ILE A 54 7.69 -6.52 -1.01
CA ILE A 54 6.53 -6.79 -0.16
C ILE A 54 5.99 -8.16 -0.57
N ASP A 55 5.78 -9.03 0.40
CA ASP A 55 4.96 -10.23 0.23
C ASP A 55 3.96 -10.39 1.38
N THR A 56 3.41 -11.59 1.55
CA THR A 56 2.39 -11.85 2.59
C THR A 56 2.96 -12.04 3.99
N GLU A 57 4.27 -12.22 4.14
CA GLU A 57 4.94 -12.59 5.39
C GLU A 57 6.10 -11.65 5.75
N THR A 58 6.65 -10.91 4.79
CA THR A 58 7.86 -10.10 4.93
C THR A 58 7.75 -8.78 4.15
N ILE A 59 8.37 -7.74 4.70
CA ILE A 59 8.76 -6.54 3.93
C ILE A 59 10.28 -6.38 4.03
N GLU A 60 10.92 -6.10 2.91
CA GLU A 60 12.35 -5.80 2.84
C GLU A 60 12.60 -4.42 2.25
N PHE A 61 13.44 -3.61 2.92
CA PHE A 61 13.82 -2.27 2.48
C PHE A 61 15.19 -1.87 3.05
N ASP A 62 16.09 -1.35 2.22
CA ASP A 62 17.45 -0.91 2.62
C ASP A 62 18.23 -1.98 3.40
N ASP A 63 18.27 -3.21 2.88
CA ASP A 63 18.94 -4.38 3.48
C ASP A 63 18.39 -4.81 4.86
N VAL A 64 17.24 -4.26 5.27
CA VAL A 64 16.52 -4.64 6.48
C VAL A 64 15.25 -5.37 6.10
N SER A 65 14.96 -6.48 6.77
CA SER A 65 13.69 -7.19 6.64
C SER A 65 12.91 -7.22 7.96
N CYS A 66 11.59 -7.26 7.86
CA CYS A 66 10.68 -7.42 8.99
C CYS A 66 9.61 -8.46 8.63
N ALA A 67 9.31 -9.34 9.57
CA ALA A 67 8.15 -10.22 9.45
C ALA A 67 6.86 -9.40 9.68
N ILE A 68 5.81 -9.69 8.91
CA ILE A 68 4.54 -8.98 8.95
C ILE A 68 3.36 -9.94 9.03
N VAL A 69 2.24 -9.44 9.54
CA VAL A 69 0.94 -10.11 9.48
C VAL A 69 -0.08 -9.07 9.02
N PRO A 70 -0.24 -8.87 7.70
CA PRO A 70 -0.99 -7.74 7.17
C PRO A 70 -2.49 -7.86 7.48
N THR A 71 -3.08 -6.78 7.98
CA THR A 71 -4.53 -6.66 8.22
C THR A 71 -5.09 -5.46 7.46
N LEU A 72 -6.10 -5.70 6.63
CA LEU A 72 -6.78 -4.66 5.86
C LEU A 72 -7.95 -4.07 6.64
N THR A 73 -7.96 -2.75 6.79
CA THR A 73 -9.04 -2.00 7.44
C THR A 73 -9.49 -0.84 6.54
N ASP A 74 -10.80 -0.58 6.46
CA ASP A 74 -11.32 0.62 5.79
C ASP A 74 -11.60 1.74 6.79
N HIS A 75 -11.32 2.97 6.38
CA HIS A 75 -11.56 4.17 7.17
C HIS A 75 -12.33 5.20 6.35
N ASP A 76 -13.04 6.10 7.04
CA ASP A 76 -13.42 7.38 6.41
C ASP A 76 -12.14 8.15 6.07
N ALA A 77 -11.97 8.51 4.80
CA ALA A 77 -10.72 9.10 4.32
C ALA A 77 -10.45 10.45 4.95
N ALA A 78 -11.47 11.31 5.10
CA ALA A 78 -11.30 12.64 5.66
C ALA A 78 -10.87 12.58 7.13
N ALA A 79 -11.52 11.74 7.93
CA ALA A 79 -11.14 11.51 9.32
C ALA A 79 -9.75 10.88 9.42
N TYR A 80 -9.46 9.83 8.66
CA TYR A 80 -8.18 9.14 8.71
C TYR A 80 -7.00 10.07 8.40
N PHE A 81 -7.06 10.78 7.28
CA PHE A 81 -5.96 11.66 6.88
C PHE A 81 -5.87 12.92 7.76
N GLY A 82 -7.01 13.45 8.21
CA GLY A 82 -7.07 14.61 9.09
C GLY A 82 -6.49 14.33 10.48
N ASP A 83 -6.92 13.23 11.10
CA ASP A 83 -6.56 12.89 12.48
C ASP A 83 -5.10 12.42 12.58
N ASN A 84 -4.64 11.60 11.63
CA ASN A 84 -3.31 11.00 11.70
C ASN A 84 -2.21 11.90 11.12
N TYR A 85 -2.53 12.70 10.10
CA TYR A 85 -1.50 13.43 9.33
C TYR A 85 -1.80 14.91 9.11
N ARG A 86 -2.98 15.41 9.53
CA ARG A 86 -3.44 16.79 9.31
C ARG A 86 -3.46 17.19 7.83
N VAL A 87 -3.68 16.22 6.93
CA VAL A 87 -3.80 16.46 5.48
C VAL A 87 -5.23 16.16 5.01
N THR A 88 -5.59 16.74 3.87
CA THR A 88 -6.81 16.35 3.16
C THR A 88 -6.49 15.17 2.24
N PRO A 89 -7.45 14.24 2.01
CA PRO A 89 -7.24 13.15 1.05
C PRO A 89 -6.88 13.66 -0.36
N GLN A 90 -7.51 14.77 -0.78
CA GLN A 90 -7.30 15.37 -2.09
C GLN A 90 -5.87 15.89 -2.29
N ALA A 91 -5.19 16.30 -1.21
CA ALA A 91 -3.80 16.69 -1.29
C ALA A 91 -2.94 15.53 -1.82
N LEU A 92 -3.27 14.28 -1.48
CA LEU A 92 -2.55 13.08 -1.92
C LEU A 92 -3.11 12.49 -3.23
N GLY A 93 -4.06 13.18 -3.86
CA GLY A 93 -4.76 12.70 -5.05
C GLY A 93 -5.86 11.68 -4.75
N HIS A 94 -6.26 11.50 -3.49
CA HIS A 94 -7.33 10.57 -3.11
C HIS A 94 -8.70 11.27 -3.13
N MET A 95 -9.65 10.73 -3.90
CA MET A 95 -10.98 11.33 -4.06
C MET A 95 -12.10 10.50 -3.46
N ALA A 96 -11.87 9.20 -3.23
CA ALA A 96 -12.86 8.34 -2.59
C ALA A 96 -13.14 8.77 -1.14
N PRO A 97 -14.38 8.54 -0.65
CA PRO A 97 -14.73 8.81 0.75
C PRO A 97 -14.10 7.79 1.72
N LYS A 98 -13.60 6.68 1.20
CA LYS A 98 -13.03 5.57 1.95
C LYS A 98 -11.59 5.34 1.52
N VAL A 99 -10.73 5.14 2.50
CA VAL A 99 -9.34 4.73 2.31
C VAL A 99 -9.14 3.37 2.95
N PHE A 100 -8.35 2.52 2.29
CA PHE A 100 -7.95 1.24 2.84
C PHE A 100 -6.53 1.33 3.39
N VAL A 101 -6.35 0.81 4.60
CA VAL A 101 -5.07 0.81 5.31
C VAL A 101 -4.71 -0.63 5.60
N ILE A 102 -3.48 -1.00 5.24
CA ILE A 102 -2.90 -2.30 5.45
C ILE A 102 -1.93 -2.15 6.62
N GLU A 103 -2.37 -2.56 7.80
CA GLU A 103 -1.54 -2.60 9.00
C GLU A 103 -0.60 -3.81 8.90
N THR A 104 0.71 -3.58 8.85
CA THR A 104 1.71 -4.64 8.64
C THR A 104 2.40 -5.05 9.94
N GLY A 105 2.52 -4.12 10.89
CA GLY A 105 3.33 -4.29 12.10
C GLY A 105 4.84 -4.24 11.87
N CYS A 106 5.29 -3.90 10.65
CA CYS A 106 6.71 -3.82 10.33
C CYS A 106 7.42 -2.73 11.15
N SER A 107 8.62 -3.04 11.64
CA SER A 107 9.45 -2.13 12.44
C SER A 107 10.26 -1.13 11.61
N ILE A 108 10.32 -1.29 10.29
CA ILE A 108 11.00 -0.35 9.39
C ILE A 108 10.21 0.98 9.40
N PRO A 109 10.86 2.13 9.63
CA PRO A 109 10.18 3.41 9.76
C PRO A 109 9.25 3.74 8.58
N GLY A 110 7.99 4.01 8.92
CA GLY A 110 6.93 4.33 7.96
C GLY A 110 6.27 3.14 7.29
N LEU A 111 6.81 1.92 7.41
CA LEU A 111 6.24 0.73 6.79
C LEU A 111 5.35 -0.09 7.75
N SER A 112 5.08 0.41 8.96
CA SER A 112 4.14 -0.20 9.91
C SER A 112 2.71 -0.27 9.36
N SER A 113 2.37 0.63 8.44
CA SER A 113 1.14 0.60 7.66
C SER A 113 1.37 1.09 6.23
N LEU A 114 0.61 0.52 5.28
CA LEU A 114 0.53 0.98 3.90
C LEU A 114 -0.88 1.50 3.62
N ILE A 115 -1.00 2.54 2.82
CA ILE A 115 -2.25 3.19 2.49
C ILE A 115 -2.54 2.94 1.01
N LEU A 116 -3.67 2.30 0.72
CA LEU A 116 -4.13 2.07 -0.64
C LEU A 116 -5.06 3.21 -1.05
N LEU A 117 -4.64 3.95 -2.09
CA LEU A 117 -5.40 5.02 -2.70
C LEU A 117 -6.42 4.47 -3.71
N ASP A 118 -7.38 5.28 -4.08
CA ASP A 118 -8.52 4.92 -4.94
C ASP A 118 -8.13 4.75 -6.41
N ASP A 119 -6.99 5.33 -6.81
CA ASP A 119 -6.38 5.12 -8.13
C ASP A 119 -5.49 3.85 -8.19
N GLY A 120 -5.48 3.04 -7.12
CA GLY A 120 -4.70 1.81 -7.03
C GLY A 120 -3.25 2.00 -6.62
N ARG A 121 -2.77 3.24 -6.47
CA ARG A 121 -1.43 3.49 -5.90
C ARG A 121 -1.42 3.13 -4.43
N MET A 122 -0.28 2.64 -3.95
CA MET A 122 -0.01 2.54 -2.52
C MET A 122 0.91 3.67 -2.09
N CYS A 123 0.80 4.09 -0.84
CA CYS A 123 1.77 4.98 -0.23
C CYS A 123 1.99 4.64 1.24
N PHE A 124 3.07 5.17 1.81
CA PHE A 124 3.33 5.09 3.24
C PHE A 124 3.83 6.45 3.74
N SER A 125 3.69 6.72 5.04
CA SER A 125 4.11 7.98 5.63
C SER A 125 5.31 7.76 6.55
N ARG A 126 6.38 8.53 6.35
CA ARG A 126 7.58 8.52 7.18
C ARG A 126 7.99 9.94 7.51
N ASP A 127 8.09 10.24 8.80
CA ASP A 127 8.52 11.56 9.31
C ASP A 127 7.73 12.72 8.68
N GLY A 128 6.43 12.49 8.44
CA GLY A 128 5.48 13.46 7.87
C GLY A 128 5.59 13.67 6.35
N VAL A 129 6.34 12.83 5.64
CA VAL A 129 6.39 12.77 4.17
C VAL A 129 5.71 11.49 3.69
N PHE A 130 4.85 11.62 2.68
CA PHE A 130 4.22 10.49 2.01
C PHE A 130 5.08 10.04 0.85
N PHE A 131 5.36 8.74 0.76
CA PHE A 131 6.12 8.11 -0.32
C PHE A 131 5.19 7.22 -1.14
N PHE A 132 5.11 7.47 -2.45
CA PHE A 132 4.22 6.74 -3.35
C PHE A 132 4.94 5.54 -3.98
N LEU A 133 4.26 4.41 -4.02
CA LEU A 133 4.77 3.15 -4.54
C LEU A 133 4.17 2.88 -5.92
N GLY A 134 5.03 2.49 -6.86
CA GLY A 134 4.64 1.91 -8.14
C GLY A 134 5.09 0.46 -8.22
N GLU A 135 4.19 -0.42 -8.67
CA GLU A 135 4.51 -1.82 -8.92
C GLU A 135 5.52 -1.92 -10.07
N GLU A 136 6.57 -2.71 -9.88
CA GLU A 136 7.49 -3.04 -10.96
C GLU A 136 6.88 -4.18 -11.77
N LEU A 137 6.26 -3.84 -12.90
CA LEU A 137 5.77 -4.83 -13.85
C LEU A 137 6.99 -5.46 -14.54
N GLU A 138 7.28 -6.73 -14.22
CA GLU A 138 8.26 -7.56 -14.93
C GLU A 138 7.84 -7.86 -16.39
#